data_AF-X6PA82-F1
#
_entry.id   AF-X6PA82-F1
#
_cell.length_a   1.000
_cell.length_b   1.000
_cell.length_c   1.000
_cell.angle_alpha   90.00
_cell.angle_beta   90.00
_cell.angle_gamma   90.00
#
_symmetry.space_group_name_H-M   'P 1'
#
loop_
_entity.id
_entity.type
_entity.pdbx_description
1 polymer ?
#
loop_
_entity_poly.entity_id
_entity_poly.type
_entity_poly.pdbx_seq_one_letter_code
_entity_poly.pdbx_strand_id
1 'polypeptide(L)'
;MPFGQGSHWTSLQKFFFLIENVFFDDMRHKNAERISQPIIDWYRQNPGLPCVRQKNMNEVRFYDLNIRVGSYYLYVHQGDCEHTFIVTNVRMIHRSDPLNTYAYPFVTYQQLPKRQKCNICETYNAKFVSYDDKYTTESPFYFCKNCFISFHFDTNGKLLYNDFTAFEYDHH
;
A
#
# COMPACT_ATOMS: atom_id res chain seq x y z
N MET A 1 -14.98 -24.03 12.72
CA MET A 1 -15.97 -23.03 13.17
C MET A 1 -16.00 -21.91 12.16
N PRO A 2 -17.17 -21.36 11.79
CA PRO A 2 -17.30 -20.54 10.60
C PRO A 2 -16.66 -19.17 10.88
N PHE A 3 -15.58 -18.89 10.18
CA PHE A 3 -15.00 -17.57 10.11
C PHE A 3 -16.10 -16.61 9.63
N GLY A 4 -16.21 -15.49 10.34
CA GLY A 4 -17.20 -14.46 10.10
C GLY A 4 -17.29 -14.14 8.61
N GLN A 5 -18.52 -14.00 8.14
CA GLN A 5 -18.86 -13.60 6.80
C GLN A 5 -17.95 -12.45 6.38
N GLY A 6 -17.04 -12.72 5.44
CA GLY A 6 -16.23 -11.72 4.80
C GLY A 6 -17.17 -10.72 4.16
N SER A 7 -17.30 -9.55 4.79
CA SER A 7 -17.66 -8.33 4.08
C SER A 7 -16.84 -8.30 2.81
N HIS A 8 -17.50 -8.19 1.66
CA HIS A 8 -16.87 -7.96 0.38
C HIS A 8 -15.93 -6.74 0.49
N TRP A 9 -14.66 -6.97 0.77
CA TRP A 9 -13.61 -5.95 0.70
C TRP A 9 -13.26 -5.74 -0.77
N THR A 10 -14.17 -5.17 -1.55
CA THR A 10 -13.71 -4.29 -2.62
C THR A 10 -13.34 -2.97 -1.96
N SER A 11 -12.22 -2.97 -1.22
CA SER A 11 -11.61 -1.71 -0.79
C SER A 11 -11.30 -0.95 -2.07
N LEU A 12 -12.11 0.08 -2.36
CA LEU A 12 -11.79 1.04 -3.40
C LEU A 12 -10.42 1.60 -3.04
N GLN A 13 -9.39 1.28 -3.84
CA GLN A 13 -8.07 1.88 -3.64
C GLN A 13 -8.24 3.38 -3.80
N LYS A 14 -8.03 4.12 -2.71
CA LYS A 14 -8.08 5.59 -2.66
C LYS A 14 -6.66 6.10 -2.53
N PHE A 15 -6.27 7.05 -3.37
CA PHE A 15 -4.97 7.70 -3.28
C PHE A 15 -4.99 9.08 -3.93
N PHE A 16 -3.99 9.91 -3.63
CA PHE A 16 -3.69 11.12 -4.38
C PHE A 16 -2.19 11.33 -4.55
N PHE A 17 -1.83 12.13 -5.54
CA PHE A 17 -0.51 12.76 -5.64
C PHE A 17 -0.60 14.24 -5.31
N LEU A 18 0.43 14.79 -4.67
CA LEU A 18 0.62 16.23 -4.51
C LEU A 18 1.88 16.66 -5.25
N ILE A 19 1.68 17.44 -6.32
CA ILE A 19 2.73 17.93 -7.23
C ILE A 19 2.53 19.43 -7.43
N GLU A 20 3.55 20.23 -7.11
CA GLU A 20 3.54 21.71 -7.29
C GLU A 20 2.25 22.38 -6.74
N ASN A 21 1.88 22.04 -5.50
CA ASN A 21 0.65 22.51 -4.81
C ASN A 21 -0.67 22.11 -5.47
N VAL A 22 -0.66 21.07 -6.31
CA VAL A 22 -1.87 20.50 -6.91
C VAL A 22 -2.06 19.07 -6.41
N PHE A 23 -3.20 18.82 -5.78
CA PHE A 23 -3.70 17.50 -5.43
C PHE A 23 -4.34 16.85 -6.65
N PHE A 24 -3.94 15.63 -6.98
CA PHE A 24 -4.50 14.79 -8.03
C PHE A 24 -5.12 13.56 -7.37
N ASP A 25 -6.43 13.57 -7.13
CA ASP A 25 -7.14 12.45 -6.52
C ASP A 25 -7.47 11.38 -7.56
N ASP A 26 -7.34 10.11 -7.20
CA ASP A 26 -7.86 9.01 -8.01
C ASP A 26 -9.39 8.97 -7.96
N MET A 27 -10.00 9.50 -9.02
CA MET A 27 -11.45 9.55 -9.20
C MET A 27 -11.93 8.62 -10.32
N ARG A 28 -11.18 7.57 -10.66
CA ARG A 28 -11.51 6.65 -11.77
C ARG A 28 -12.82 5.87 -11.56
N HIS A 29 -13.24 5.67 -10.31
CA HIS A 29 -14.47 4.94 -9.97
C HIS A 29 -15.62 5.88 -9.62
N LYS A 30 -16.85 5.51 -9.98
CA LYS A 30 -18.06 6.30 -9.69
C LYS A 30 -18.26 6.56 -8.19
N ASN A 31 -17.84 5.62 -7.34
CA ASN A 31 -17.93 5.71 -5.88
C ASN A 31 -16.59 6.13 -5.25
N ALA A 32 -15.66 6.70 -6.02
CA ALA A 32 -14.39 7.18 -5.49
C ALA A 32 -14.63 8.38 -4.56
N GLU A 33 -13.84 8.45 -3.49
CA GLU A 33 -13.86 9.54 -2.53
C GLU A 33 -12.56 10.32 -2.60
N ARG A 34 -12.65 11.65 -2.46
CA ARG A 34 -11.49 12.54 -2.42
C ARG A 34 -10.89 12.54 -1.03
N ILE A 35 -9.89 11.71 -0.80
CA ILE A 35 -9.23 11.63 0.51
C ILE A 35 -8.36 12.88 0.80
N SER A 36 -7.99 13.67 -0.21
CA SER A 36 -7.30 14.95 -0.01
C SER A 36 -8.21 16.09 0.50
N GLN A 37 -9.54 15.92 0.46
CA GLN A 37 -10.50 16.98 0.76
C GLN A 37 -10.31 17.63 2.14
N PRO A 38 -10.14 16.86 3.25
CA PRO A 38 -9.94 17.45 4.57
C PRO A 38 -8.68 18.32 4.64
N ILE A 39 -7.62 17.95 3.92
CA ILE A 39 -6.36 18.69 3.85
C ILE A 39 -6.59 20.03 3.14
N ILE A 40 -7.29 20.02 2.01
CA ILE A 40 -7.61 21.23 1.25
C ILE A 40 -8.48 22.18 2.06
N ASP A 41 -9.45 21.67 2.80
CA ASP A 41 -10.31 22.49 3.65
C ASP A 41 -9.51 23.12 4.79
N TRP A 42 -8.54 22.40 5.36
CA TRP A 42 -7.58 22.97 6.30
C TRP A 42 -6.75 24.09 5.66
N TYR A 43 -6.22 23.92 4.44
CA TYR A 43 -5.51 25.01 3.73
C TYR A 43 -6.39 26.26 3.56
N ARG A 44 -7.67 26.10 3.24
CA ARG A 44 -8.62 27.22 3.05
C ARG A 44 -8.90 27.99 4.35
N GLN A 45 -8.87 27.31 5.48
CA GLN A 45 -9.13 27.91 6.80
C GLN A 45 -7.91 28.60 7.41
N ASN A 46 -6.72 28.41 6.84
CA ASN A 46 -5.45 28.91 7.36
C ASN A 46 -4.84 29.97 6.44
N PRO A 47 -5.28 31.24 6.55
CA PRO A 47 -4.74 32.34 5.75
C PRO A 47 -3.24 32.52 6.02
N GLY A 48 -2.43 32.59 4.96
CA GLY A 48 -0.97 32.67 5.03
C GLY A 48 -0.26 31.45 4.45
N LEU A 49 -0.97 30.33 4.27
CA LEU A 49 -0.45 29.17 3.55
C LEU A 49 -0.48 29.36 2.02
N PRO A 50 0.38 28.65 1.29
CA PRO A 50 0.32 28.62 -0.17
C PRO A 50 -1.06 28.19 -0.69
N CYS A 51 -1.48 28.78 -1.81
CA CYS A 51 -2.68 28.34 -2.50
C CYS A 51 -2.47 26.93 -3.05
N VAL A 52 -3.43 26.05 -2.75
CA VAL A 52 -3.47 24.68 -3.28
C VAL A 52 -4.63 24.52 -4.25
N ARG A 53 -4.48 23.59 -5.21
CA ARG A 53 -5.53 23.23 -6.18
C ARG A 53 -5.83 21.74 -6.08
N GLN A 54 -6.99 21.35 -6.58
CA GLN A 54 -7.42 19.95 -6.64
C GLN A 54 -7.87 19.61 -8.05
N LYS A 55 -7.51 18.43 -8.54
CA LYS A 55 -7.85 17.91 -9.86
C LYS A 55 -8.19 16.42 -9.81
N ASN A 56 -9.02 16.02 -10.76
CA ASN A 56 -9.28 14.61 -11.07
C ASN A 56 -8.08 14.01 -11.80
N MET A 57 -7.51 12.93 -11.27
CA MET A 57 -6.35 12.28 -11.90
C MET A 57 -6.69 11.69 -13.27
N ASN A 58 -7.90 11.19 -13.47
CA ASN A 58 -8.37 10.64 -14.75
C ASN A 58 -8.56 11.69 -15.86
N GLU A 59 -8.47 12.99 -15.52
CA GLU A 59 -8.58 14.11 -16.48
C GLU A 59 -7.21 14.74 -16.79
N VAL A 60 -6.12 14.22 -16.22
CA VAL A 60 -4.77 14.79 -16.33
C VAL A 60 -3.84 13.75 -16.95
N ARG A 61 -3.12 14.14 -18.00
CA ARG A 61 -2.06 13.30 -18.58
C ARG A 61 -0.73 13.58 -17.89
N PHE A 62 0.18 12.61 -17.96
CA PHE A 62 1.53 12.79 -17.41
C PHE A 62 2.27 14.01 -18.00
N TYR A 63 2.05 14.31 -19.29
CA TYR A 63 2.62 15.47 -19.97
C TYR A 63 2.06 16.82 -19.44
N ASP A 64 0.88 16.82 -18.82
CA ASP A 64 0.26 18.04 -18.28
C ASP A 64 0.81 18.41 -16.89
N LEU A 65 1.67 17.55 -16.31
CA LEU A 65 2.24 17.74 -14.98
C LEU A 65 3.43 18.70 -15.03
N ASN A 66 3.39 19.72 -14.18
CA ASN A 66 4.56 20.55 -13.92
C ASN A 66 5.45 19.81 -12.91
N ILE A 67 6.57 19.26 -13.39
CA ILE A 67 7.49 18.47 -12.58
C ILE A 67 8.88 19.09 -12.65
N ARG A 68 9.53 19.21 -11.49
CA ARG A 68 10.94 19.56 -11.36
C ARG A 68 11.74 18.29 -11.10
N VAL A 69 12.71 18.03 -11.97
CA VAL A 69 13.63 16.89 -11.81
C VAL A 69 14.39 17.02 -10.49
N GLY A 70 14.47 15.94 -9.73
CA GLY A 70 15.12 15.89 -8.42
C GLY A 70 14.29 16.46 -7.26
N SER A 71 13.08 16.97 -7.50
CA SER A 71 12.18 17.40 -6.43
C SER A 71 11.39 16.22 -5.85
N TYR A 72 11.14 16.29 -4.54
CA TYR A 72 10.31 15.34 -3.81
C TYR A 72 8.84 15.72 -3.92
N TYR A 73 8.02 14.74 -4.26
CA TYR A 73 6.57 14.87 -4.33
C TYR A 73 5.92 13.80 -3.44
N LEU A 74 4.68 14.03 -3.07
CA LEU A 74 3.95 13.17 -2.14
C LEU A 74 2.95 12.30 -2.89
N TYR A 75 2.91 11.03 -2.52
CA TYR A 75 1.90 10.04 -2.87
C TYR A 75 1.30 9.50 -1.57
N VAL A 76 -0.01 9.57 -1.42
CA VAL A 76 -0.70 9.01 -0.23
C VAL A 76 -1.63 7.90 -0.67
N HIS A 77 -1.45 6.72 -0.10
CA HIS A 77 -2.28 5.54 -0.31
C HIS A 77 -3.14 5.27 0.92
N GLN A 78 -4.43 4.99 0.71
CA GLN A 78 -5.42 4.67 1.75
C GLN A 78 -5.61 5.71 2.87
N GLY A 79 -5.01 6.90 2.74
CA GLY A 79 -5.21 8.03 3.64
C GLY A 79 -4.24 8.10 4.82
N ASP A 80 -3.45 7.05 5.04
CA ASP A 80 -2.50 6.92 6.15
C ASP A 80 -1.11 6.44 5.72
N CYS A 81 -0.97 5.92 4.51
CA CYS A 81 0.30 5.46 3.98
C CYS A 81 0.92 6.52 3.06
N GLU A 82 1.87 7.28 3.61
CA GLU A 82 2.55 8.36 2.90
C GLU A 82 3.87 7.89 2.29
N HIS A 83 4.07 8.20 1.02
CA HIS A 83 5.29 7.90 0.29
C HIS A 83 5.78 9.14 -0.45
N THR A 84 7.09 9.31 -0.46
CA THR A 84 7.71 10.29 -1.35
C THR A 84 8.07 9.63 -2.66
N PHE A 85 7.90 10.36 -3.77
CA PHE A 85 8.42 9.96 -5.06
C PHE A 85 9.21 11.10 -5.68
N ILE A 86 10.15 10.73 -6.54
CA ILE A 86 11.05 11.65 -7.22
C ILE A 86 11.09 11.31 -8.71
N VAL A 87 11.13 12.33 -9.56
CA VAL A 87 11.50 12.17 -10.96
C VAL A 87 12.99 12.46 -11.07
N THR A 88 13.81 11.42 -11.22
CA THR A 88 15.27 11.51 -11.21
C THR A 88 15.85 11.94 -12.55
N ASN A 89 15.21 11.58 -13.66
CA ASN A 89 15.67 11.90 -15.00
C ASN A 89 14.48 11.97 -15.97
N VAL A 90 14.62 12.82 -16.99
CA VAL A 90 13.75 12.85 -18.16
C VAL A 90 14.63 12.81 -19.40
N ARG A 91 14.34 11.90 -20.33
CA ARG A 91 15.11 11.75 -21.57
C ARG A 91 14.19 11.61 -22.78
N MET A 92 14.71 11.96 -23.94
CA MET A 92 14.07 11.67 -25.22
C MET A 92 14.01 10.16 -25.48
N ILE A 93 13.09 9.74 -26.34
CA ILE A 93 12.94 8.35 -26.76
C ILE A 93 14.24 7.89 -27.45
N HIS A 94 14.75 6.75 -27.04
CA HIS A 94 15.96 6.12 -27.56
C HIS A 94 15.58 5.00 -28.52
N ARG A 95 16.47 4.63 -29.45
CA ARG A 95 16.20 3.57 -30.45
C ARG A 95 15.94 2.19 -29.83
N SER A 96 16.38 1.96 -28.60
CA SER A 96 16.14 0.73 -27.84
C SER A 96 14.82 0.72 -27.07
N ASP A 97 14.10 1.83 -27.05
CA ASP A 97 12.84 1.91 -26.32
C ASP A 97 11.71 1.26 -27.12
N PRO A 98 10.67 0.70 -26.45
CA PRO A 98 9.48 0.24 -27.14
C PRO A 98 8.85 1.36 -27.97
N LEU A 99 8.79 1.19 -29.30
CA LEU A 99 8.10 2.16 -30.18
C LEU A 99 6.57 2.05 -30.09
N ASN A 100 6.08 0.91 -29.60
CA ASN A 100 4.66 0.69 -29.37
C ASN A 100 4.20 1.49 -28.14
N THR A 101 3.33 2.47 -28.34
CA THR A 101 2.77 3.30 -27.26
C THR A 101 1.99 2.49 -26.24
N TYR A 102 1.37 1.37 -26.64
CA TYR A 102 0.68 0.44 -25.74
C TYR A 102 1.61 -0.36 -24.82
N ALA A 103 2.94 -0.30 -25.04
CA ALA A 103 3.92 -0.90 -24.14
C ALA A 103 4.23 -0.02 -22.91
N TYR A 104 3.66 1.19 -22.85
CA TYR A 104 3.80 2.10 -21.72
C TYR A 104 2.55 2.11 -20.83
N PRO A 105 2.68 2.31 -19.51
CA PRO A 105 3.93 2.52 -18.76
C PRO A 105 4.83 1.27 -18.76
N PHE A 106 6.13 1.46 -19.02
CA PHE A 106 7.12 0.39 -19.11
C PHE A 106 7.89 0.29 -17.79
N VAL A 107 7.75 -0.84 -17.10
CA VAL A 107 8.44 -1.09 -15.82
C VAL A 107 9.89 -1.47 -16.11
N THR A 108 10.82 -0.59 -15.74
CA THR A 108 12.26 -0.83 -15.90
C THR A 108 12.86 -1.63 -14.75
N TYR A 109 12.22 -1.56 -13.58
CA TYR A 109 12.63 -2.27 -12.38
C TYR A 109 11.41 -2.53 -11.51
N GLN A 110 11.33 -3.74 -10.96
CA GLN A 110 10.41 -4.08 -9.89
C GLN A 110 11.21 -4.83 -8.84
N GLN A 111 11.18 -4.33 -7.60
CA GLN A 111 11.80 -5.05 -6.51
C GLN A 111 11.08 -6.40 -6.34
N LEU A 112 11.86 -7.47 -6.21
CA LEU A 112 11.30 -8.78 -5.88
C LEU A 112 10.67 -8.68 -4.48
N PRO A 113 9.36 -8.96 -4.35
CA PRO A 113 8.70 -8.90 -3.05
C PRO A 113 9.37 -9.91 -2.11
N LYS A 114 9.92 -9.41 -1.00
CA LYS A 114 10.46 -10.27 0.05
C LYS A 114 9.28 -10.91 0.77
N ARG A 115 9.13 -12.22 0.61
CA ARG A 115 8.14 -12.99 1.36
C ARG A 115 8.72 -13.33 2.73
N GLN A 116 7.98 -12.99 3.78
CA GLN A 116 8.27 -13.40 5.14
C GLN A 116 8.05 -14.89 5.20
N LYS A 117 9.10 -15.59 5.61
CA LYS A 117 9.03 -17.03 5.86
C LYS A 117 8.48 -17.26 7.26
N CYS A 118 7.92 -18.45 7.47
CA CYS A 118 7.61 -18.92 8.80
C CYS A 118 8.89 -18.98 9.66
N ASN A 119 8.86 -18.38 10.84
CA ASN A 119 9.95 -18.42 11.82
C ASN A 119 10.18 -19.83 12.41
N ILE A 120 9.21 -20.76 12.30
CA ILE A 120 9.39 -22.15 12.76
C ILE A 120 10.12 -23.01 11.72
N CYS A 121 9.57 -23.09 10.50
CA CYS A 121 10.07 -24.04 9.50
C CYS A 121 11.00 -23.43 8.45
N GLU A 122 11.06 -22.10 8.36
CA GLU A 122 11.88 -21.32 7.39
C GLU A 122 11.70 -21.72 5.91
N THR A 123 10.66 -22.51 5.62
CA THR A 123 10.41 -23.15 4.33
C THR A 123 9.24 -22.50 3.63
N TYR A 124 8.10 -22.43 4.32
CA TYR A 124 6.86 -21.89 3.76
C TYR A 124 6.69 -20.42 4.13
N ASN A 125 5.96 -19.67 3.29
CA ASN A 125 5.62 -18.28 3.57
C ASN A 125 4.68 -18.18 4.77
N ALA A 126 4.83 -17.10 5.52
CA ALA A 126 3.95 -16.75 6.61
C ALA A 126 2.51 -16.52 6.10
N LYS A 127 1.56 -16.91 6.94
CA LYS A 127 0.11 -16.73 6.78
C LYS A 127 -0.55 -16.20 8.04
N PHE A 128 0.12 -16.34 9.17
CA PHE A 128 -0.30 -15.79 10.44
C PHE A 128 0.86 -15.03 11.07
N VAL A 129 0.52 -13.97 11.79
CA VAL A 129 1.42 -13.25 12.68
C VAL A 129 0.81 -13.29 14.07
N SER A 130 1.60 -13.63 15.09
CA SER A 130 1.21 -13.48 16.50
C SER A 130 1.97 -12.34 17.16
N TYR A 131 1.35 -11.74 18.16
CA TYR A 131 1.92 -10.73 19.04
C TYR A 131 1.74 -11.19 20.49
N ASP A 132 2.79 -10.93 21.27
CA ASP A 132 2.87 -11.19 22.71
C ASP A 132 2.63 -12.66 23.07
N ASP A 133 2.99 -13.57 22.16
CA ASP A 133 2.94 -15.00 22.40
C ASP A 133 4.12 -15.44 23.27
N LYS A 134 3.81 -15.81 24.52
CA LYS A 134 4.78 -16.21 25.54
C LYS A 134 5.70 -17.38 25.17
N TYR A 135 5.33 -18.20 24.18
CA TYR A 135 6.15 -19.34 23.75
C TYR A 135 6.99 -19.05 22.51
N THR A 136 6.87 -17.84 21.95
CA THR A 136 7.72 -17.39 20.84
C THR A 136 8.92 -16.60 21.35
N THR A 137 9.96 -16.50 20.53
CA THR A 137 11.22 -15.82 20.90
C THR A 137 11.18 -14.31 20.68
N GLU A 138 10.23 -13.83 19.88
CA GLU A 138 10.10 -12.42 19.47
C GLU A 138 8.62 -12.09 19.21
N SER A 139 8.27 -10.80 19.25
CA SER A 139 6.93 -10.28 18.94
C SER A 139 7.11 -9.08 18.00
N PRO A 140 6.61 -9.12 16.74
CA PRO A 140 5.78 -10.15 16.12
C PRO A 140 6.52 -11.46 15.77
N PHE A 141 5.79 -12.57 15.74
CA PHE A 141 6.28 -13.88 15.26
C PHE A 141 5.43 -14.44 14.12
N TYR A 142 6.07 -14.93 13.05
CA TYR A 142 5.37 -15.32 11.82
C TYR A 142 5.29 -16.84 11.63
N PHE A 143 4.11 -17.32 11.28
CA PHE A 143 3.82 -18.74 11.08
C PHE A 143 3.27 -19.01 9.68
N CYS A 144 3.69 -20.11 9.07
CA CYS A 144 2.88 -20.72 8.01
C CYS A 144 1.66 -21.39 8.63
N LYS A 145 0.65 -21.70 7.81
CA LYS A 145 -0.62 -22.29 8.28
C LYS A 145 -0.41 -23.57 9.11
N ASN A 146 0.44 -24.48 8.64
CA ASN A 146 0.65 -25.76 9.32
C ASN A 146 1.35 -25.57 10.67
N CYS A 147 2.42 -24.78 10.71
CA CYS A 147 3.13 -24.48 11.95
C CYS A 147 2.23 -23.75 12.95
N PHE A 148 1.40 -22.81 12.50
CA PHE A 148 0.45 -22.12 13.38
C PHE A 148 -0.52 -23.11 14.04
N ILE A 149 -1.11 -24.01 13.27
CA ILE A 149 -2.05 -25.01 13.78
C ILE A 149 -1.34 -25.96 14.76
N SER A 150 -0.19 -26.52 14.35
CA SER A 150 0.56 -27.46 15.19
C SER A 150 1.09 -26.85 16.48
N PHE A 151 1.39 -25.55 16.49
CA PHE A 151 1.93 -24.86 17.66
C PHE A 151 0.86 -24.46 18.67
N HIS A 152 -0.32 -24.03 18.20
CA HIS A 152 -1.35 -23.46 19.08
C HIS A 152 -2.52 -24.39 19.39
N PHE A 153 -2.72 -25.49 18.65
CA PHE A 153 -3.89 -26.35 18.80
C PHE A 153 -3.52 -27.78 19.18
N ASP A 154 -4.37 -28.41 19.97
CA ASP A 154 -4.31 -29.84 20.25
C ASP A 154 -4.85 -30.68 19.07
N THR A 155 -4.80 -32.00 19.19
CA THR A 155 -5.29 -32.95 18.17
C THR A 155 -6.80 -32.86 17.91
N ASN A 156 -7.56 -32.26 18.82
CA ASN A 156 -9.00 -32.03 18.69
C ASN A 156 -9.33 -30.65 18.11
N GLY A 157 -8.32 -29.85 17.77
CA GLY A 157 -8.49 -28.49 17.28
C GLY A 157 -8.87 -27.48 18.36
N LYS A 158 -8.61 -27.77 19.64
CA LYS A 158 -8.77 -26.82 20.74
C LYS A 158 -7.47 -26.06 20.96
N LEU A 159 -7.58 -24.76 21.19
CA LEU A 159 -6.44 -23.91 21.49
C LEU A 159 -5.80 -24.34 22.83
N LEU A 160 -4.47 -24.48 22.83
CA LEU A 160 -3.68 -24.90 24.00
C LEU A 160 -3.58 -23.78 25.05
N TYR A 161 -3.52 -22.53 24.60
CA TYR A 161 -3.48 -21.31 25.41
C TYR A 161 -4.04 -20.15 24.58
N ASN A 162 -4.48 -19.05 25.19
CA ASN A 162 -5.19 -17.96 24.50
C ASN A 162 -4.75 -16.56 24.93
N ASP A 163 -3.61 -16.44 25.61
CA ASP A 163 -2.99 -15.21 26.05
C ASP A 163 -2.03 -14.64 25.00
N PHE A 164 -2.48 -14.56 23.75
CA PHE A 164 -1.78 -13.91 22.64
C PHE A 164 -2.81 -13.37 21.64
N THR A 165 -2.38 -12.47 20.76
CA THR A 165 -3.20 -12.05 19.60
C THR A 165 -2.58 -12.58 18.33
N ALA A 166 -3.42 -13.01 17.38
CA ALA A 166 -2.95 -13.45 16.07
C ALA A 166 -3.88 -12.98 14.96
N PHE A 167 -3.29 -12.62 13.83
CA PHE A 167 -3.97 -12.11 12.66
C PHE A 167 -3.52 -12.87 11.42
N GLU A 168 -4.40 -12.93 10.41
CA GLU A 168 -3.96 -13.32 9.07
C GLU A 168 -2.94 -12.29 8.58
N TYR A 169 -1.86 -12.81 8.03
CA TYR A 169 -0.76 -12.02 7.56
C TYR A 169 -0.76 -12.02 6.03
N ASP A 170 -1.16 -10.89 5.45
CA ASP A 170 -1.16 -10.66 4.01
C ASP A 170 0.08 -9.89 3.57
N HIS A 171 0.86 -10.53 2.69
CA HIS A 171 1.97 -9.92 1.98
C HIS A 171 1.45 -9.10 0.80
N HIS A 172 1.48 -7.77 0.90
CA HIS A 172 1.38 -6.88 -0.25
C HIS A 172 2.76 -6.66 -0.89
#